data_AF-A0A1W2BCC1-F1
#
_entry.id   AF-A0A1W2BCC1-F1
#
_cell.length_a   1.000
_cell.length_b   1.000
_cell.length_c   1.000
_cell.angle_alpha   90.00
_cell.angle_beta   90.00
_cell.angle_gamma   90.00
#
_symmetry.space_group_name_H-M   'P 1'
#
loop_
_entity.id
_entity.type
_entity.pdbx_description
1 polymer ?
#
loop_
_entity_poly.entity_id
_entity_poly.type
_entity_poly.pdbx_seq_one_letter_code
_entity_poly.pdbx_strand_id
1 'polypeptide(L)'
;MRIILAESEHYIVVSEYEDCYLMFKDRSRGPVSVGTFYGDAEFALIDRNERFVVTGGCGIVIYFLRDPWEDYSVDKQTDQWIELGIGDTDIYYDAVRQISDTAIEITDADGNISTYDVFSH
;
A
#
# COMPACT_ATOMS: atom_id res chain seq x y z
N MET A 1 2.87 -12.48 -13.33
CA MET A 1 1.40 -12.53 -13.56
C MET A 1 0.81 -11.37 -12.77
N ARG A 2 -0.17 -10.64 -13.30
CA ARG A 2 -0.82 -9.57 -12.54
C ARG A 2 -1.97 -10.11 -11.71
N ILE A 3 -1.99 -9.77 -10.42
CA ILE A 3 -3.05 -10.12 -9.49
C ILE A 3 -3.70 -8.81 -9.01
N ILE A 4 -5.03 -8.72 -9.08
CA ILE A 4 -5.75 -7.58 -8.50
C ILE A 4 -5.83 -7.78 -6.99
N LEU A 5 -5.31 -6.83 -6.22
CA LEU A 5 -5.31 -6.86 -4.77
C LEU A 5 -6.46 -6.02 -4.17
N ALA A 6 -6.74 -4.87 -4.77
CA ALA A 6 -7.83 -3.99 -4.34
C ALA A 6 -8.39 -3.17 -5.51
N GLU A 7 -9.65 -2.75 -5.37
CA GLU A 7 -10.35 -1.94 -6.36
C GLU A 7 -11.28 -0.93 -5.66
N SER A 8 -11.30 0.30 -6.15
CA SER A 8 -12.14 1.41 -5.70
C SER A 8 -12.89 2.02 -6.89
N GLU A 9 -13.49 3.20 -6.76
CA GLU A 9 -14.22 3.82 -7.88
C GLU A 9 -13.27 4.21 -9.02
N HIS A 10 -12.14 4.83 -8.68
CA HIS A 10 -11.21 5.40 -9.67
C HIS A 10 -9.93 4.59 -9.85
N TYR A 11 -9.61 3.69 -8.92
CA TYR A 11 -8.32 3.00 -8.89
C TYR A 11 -8.42 1.48 -8.80
N ILE A 12 -7.39 0.81 -9.32
CA ILE A 12 -7.13 -0.62 -9.12
C ILE A 12 -5.68 -0.77 -8.65
N VAL A 13 -5.46 -1.56 -7.60
CA VAL A 13 -4.12 -1.94 -7.15
C VAL A 13 -3.84 -3.34 -7.64
N VAL A 14 -2.71 -3.51 -8.33
CA VAL A 14 -2.27 -4.80 -8.83
C VAL A 14 -0.88 -5.14 -8.30
N SER A 15 -0.68 -6.41 -7.96
CA SER A 15 0.64 -6.99 -7.72
C SER A 15 1.17 -7.61 -9.01
N GLU A 16 2.45 -7.37 -9.30
CA GLU A 16 3.20 -7.97 -10.40
C GLU A 16 4.61 -8.31 -9.92
N TYR A 17 4.82 -9.58 -9.54
CA TYR A 17 6.03 -10.01 -8.83
C TYR A 17 6.18 -9.23 -7.52
N GLU A 18 7.37 -8.71 -7.23
CA GLU A 18 7.69 -7.94 -6.04
C GLU A 18 7.12 -6.51 -6.04
N ASP A 19 6.57 -6.05 -7.17
CA ASP A 19 6.08 -4.68 -7.33
C ASP A 19 4.55 -4.60 -7.24
N CYS A 20 4.09 -3.46 -6.71
CA CYS A 20 2.69 -3.07 -6.67
C CYS A 20 2.46 -1.81 -7.49
N TYR A 21 1.41 -1.83 -8.31
CA TYR A 21 1.05 -0.70 -9.16
C TYR A 21 -0.37 -0.22 -8.89
N LEU A 22 -0.52 1.10 -8.78
CA LEU A 22 -1.80 1.80 -8.83
C LEU A 22 -2.15 2.12 -10.29
N MET A 23 -3.29 1.62 -10.73
CA MET A 23 -3.85 1.83 -12.06
C MET A 23 -5.01 2.83 -12.00
N PHE A 24 -5.00 3.80 -12.92
CA PHE A 24 -6.06 4.80 -13.08
C PHE A 24 -7.12 4.27 -14.05
N LYS A 25 -8.35 4.05 -13.57
CA LYS A 25 -9.41 3.44 -14.40
C LYS A 25 -9.85 4.33 -15.56
N ASP A 26 -9.80 5.64 -15.38
CA ASP A 26 -10.09 6.63 -16.42
C ASP A 26 -8.96 6.76 -17.46
N ARG A 27 -7.81 6.11 -17.23
CA ARG A 27 -6.60 6.19 -18.07
C ARG A 27 -6.07 7.61 -18.22
N SER A 28 -6.36 8.50 -17.26
CA SER A 28 -5.80 9.85 -17.20
C SER A 28 -4.27 9.84 -17.20
N ARG A 29 -3.66 8.76 -16.69
CA ARG A 29 -2.22 8.55 -16.69
C ARG A 29 -1.82 7.07 -16.66
N GLY A 30 -0.52 6.84 -16.82
CA GLY A 30 0.09 5.52 -16.68
C GLY A 30 0.07 5.02 -15.21
N PRO A 31 0.40 3.74 -15.00
CA PRO A 31 0.50 3.15 -13.67
C PRO A 31 1.55 3.87 -12.81
N VAL A 32 1.38 3.82 -11.49
CA VAL A 32 2.41 4.26 -10.52
C VAL A 32 2.82 3.11 -9.63
N SER A 33 4.12 2.98 -9.41
CA SER A 33 4.63 2.09 -8.37
C SER A 33 4.22 2.64 -7.00
N VAL A 34 3.50 1.83 -6.22
CA VAL A 34 3.02 2.15 -4.86
C VAL A 34 3.56 1.16 -3.83
N GLY A 35 4.58 0.38 -4.18
CA GLY A 35 5.26 -0.52 -3.27
C GLY A 35 6.15 -1.51 -4.03
N THR A 36 7.26 -1.87 -3.39
CA THR A 36 8.16 -2.95 -3.80
C THR A 36 8.55 -3.71 -2.54
N PHE A 37 8.45 -5.03 -2.58
CA PHE A 37 8.57 -5.90 -1.41
C PHE A 37 9.58 -7.02 -1.66
N TYR A 38 10.09 -7.61 -0.58
CA TYR A 38 10.81 -8.86 -0.69
C TYR A 38 9.79 -10.01 -0.80
N GLY A 39 9.67 -10.60 -1.99
CA GLY A 39 8.53 -11.45 -2.34
C GLY A 39 7.31 -10.66 -2.86
N ASP A 40 6.25 -11.39 -3.21
CA ASP A 40 5.05 -10.79 -3.80
C ASP A 40 4.23 -10.04 -2.74
N ALA A 41 3.62 -8.92 -3.13
CA ALA A 41 2.60 -8.29 -2.28
C ALA A 41 1.34 -9.16 -2.21
N GLU A 42 0.84 -9.37 -1.00
CA GLU A 42 -0.28 -10.28 -0.73
C GLU A 42 -1.62 -9.58 -0.56
N PHE A 43 -1.60 -8.34 -0.09
CA PHE A 43 -2.82 -7.58 0.15
C PHE A 43 -2.67 -6.12 -0.23
N ALA A 44 -3.82 -5.50 -0.50
CA ALA A 44 -3.93 -4.06 -0.60
C ALA A 44 -5.26 -3.57 -0.03
N LEU A 45 -5.29 -2.29 0.34
CA LEU A 45 -6.47 -1.56 0.76
C LEU A 45 -6.40 -0.16 0.17
N ILE A 46 -7.47 0.24 -0.52
CA ILE A 46 -7.65 1.64 -0.94
C ILE A 46 -8.57 2.29 0.08
N ASP A 47 -8.17 3.45 0.60
CA ASP A 47 -9.00 4.27 1.46
C ASP A 47 -10.37 4.53 0.82
N ARG A 48 -11.45 4.49 1.61
CA ARG A 48 -12.81 4.72 1.11
C ARG A 48 -13.02 6.09 0.46
N ASN A 49 -12.23 7.08 0.85
CA ASN A 49 -12.23 8.42 0.24
C ASN A 49 -11.09 8.59 -0.77
N GLU A 50 -10.42 7.49 -1.14
CA GLU A 50 -9.32 7.42 -2.10
C GLU A 50 -8.18 8.43 -1.82
N ARG A 51 -7.83 8.63 -0.54
CA ARG A 51 -6.72 9.51 -0.13
C ARG A 51 -5.40 8.80 0.04
N PHE A 52 -5.42 7.49 0.26
CA PHE A 52 -4.22 6.66 0.38
C PHE A 52 -4.52 5.23 -0.07
N VAL A 53 -3.45 4.49 -0.34
CA VAL A 53 -3.46 3.05 -0.53
C VAL A 53 -2.45 2.42 0.42
N VAL A 54 -2.81 1.27 0.97
CA VAL A 54 -1.90 0.39 1.73
C VAL A 54 -1.62 -0.82 0.87
N THR A 55 -0.35 -1.18 0.72
CA THR A 55 0.12 -2.42 0.09
C THR A 55 1.03 -3.14 1.08
N GLY A 56 1.01 -4.47 1.09
CA GLY A 56 1.84 -5.20 2.05
C GLY A 56 1.98 -6.71 1.81
N GLY A 57 2.83 -7.27 2.65
CA GLY A 57 3.33 -8.64 2.67
C GLY A 57 4.55 -8.66 3.60
N CYS A 58 5.76 -8.76 3.02
CA CYS A 58 7.01 -8.51 3.75
C CYS A 58 7.27 -6.99 3.90
N GLY A 59 6.62 -6.40 4.90
CA GLY A 59 6.55 -4.95 5.10
C GLY A 59 5.24 -4.34 4.56
N ILE A 60 5.04 -3.06 4.85
CA ILE A 60 3.87 -2.27 4.43
C ILE A 60 4.34 -0.94 3.85
N VAL A 61 3.71 -0.54 2.75
CA VAL A 61 3.79 0.82 2.20
C VAL A 61 2.42 1.47 2.27
N ILE A 62 2.35 2.65 2.87
CA ILE A 62 1.17 3.53 2.85
C ILE A 62 1.48 4.66 1.87
N TYR A 63 0.89 4.64 0.69
CA TYR A 63 1.11 5.63 -0.37
C TYR A 63 -0.07 6.61 -0.43
N PHE A 64 0.20 7.91 -0.35
CA PHE A 64 -0.81 8.95 -0.42
C PHE A 64 -1.23 9.23 -1.87
N LEU A 65 -2.53 9.30 -2.13
CA LEU A 65 -3.09 9.50 -3.45
C LEU A 65 -3.23 10.99 -3.75
N ARG A 66 -2.12 11.63 -4.13
CA ARG A 66 -2.07 13.07 -4.44
C ARG A 66 -0.99 13.40 -5.46
N ASP A 67 -1.20 14.50 -6.17
CA ASP A 67 -0.18 15.12 -7.01
C ASP A 67 0.87 15.88 -6.16
N PRO A 68 2.15 15.93 -6.59
CA PRO A 68 2.68 15.24 -7.78
C PRO A 68 2.82 13.72 -7.53
N TRP A 69 2.42 12.91 -8.50
CA TRP A 69 2.58 11.46 -8.42
C TRP A 69 4.05 11.06 -8.58
N GLU A 70 4.57 10.34 -7.59
CA GLU A 70 5.93 9.81 -7.60
C GLU A 70 5.92 8.28 -7.58
N ASP A 71 6.76 7.63 -8.38
CA ASP A 71 6.96 6.18 -8.25
C ASP A 71 7.67 5.86 -6.93
N TYR A 72 7.15 4.87 -6.21
CA TYR A 72 7.75 4.36 -4.98
C TYR A 72 9.19 3.91 -5.19
N SER A 73 10.04 4.17 -4.20
CA SER A 73 11.43 3.72 -4.16
C SER A 73 11.90 3.60 -2.70
N VAL A 74 12.41 2.42 -2.34
CA VAL A 74 12.88 2.07 -0.99
C VAL A 74 13.96 3.01 -0.45
N ASP A 75 14.78 3.60 -1.33
CA ASP A 75 15.90 4.47 -0.92
C ASP A 75 15.53 5.97 -0.87
N LYS A 76 14.26 6.31 -1.10
CA LYS A 76 13.82 7.70 -1.21
C LYS A 76 12.92 8.11 -0.04
N GLN A 77 13.37 9.14 0.68
CA GLN A 77 12.54 9.84 1.67
C GLN A 77 11.67 10.89 0.98
N THR A 78 10.37 10.84 1.26
CA THR A 78 9.35 11.75 0.71
C THR A 78 8.13 11.77 1.63
N ASP A 79 7.24 12.74 1.44
CA ASP A 79 5.93 12.78 2.10
C ASP A 79 4.83 12.08 1.30
N GLN A 80 5.19 11.46 0.16
CA GLN A 80 4.27 10.70 -0.69
C GLN A 80 3.95 9.30 -0.14
N TRP A 81 4.83 8.71 0.67
CA TRP A 81 4.59 7.41 1.29
C TRP A 81 5.25 7.26 2.65
N ILE A 82 4.79 6.24 3.38
CA ILE A 82 5.35 5.79 4.65
C ILE A 82 5.60 4.30 4.57
N GLU A 83 6.71 3.86 5.15
CA GLU A 83 7.15 2.48 5.19
C GLU A 83 7.07 1.95 6.62
N LEU A 84 6.51 0.76 6.79
CA LEU A 84 6.49 0.02 8.06
C LEU A 84 7.10 -1.36 7.84
N GLY A 85 8.19 -1.68 8.56
CA GLY A 85 8.85 -2.98 8.48
C GLY A 85 9.58 -3.27 7.14
N ILE A 86 9.69 -2.29 6.24
CA ILE A 86 10.46 -2.45 4.99
C ILE A 86 11.94 -2.63 5.32
N GLY A 87 12.57 -3.64 4.69
CA GLY A 87 13.97 -3.99 4.89
C GLY A 87 14.25 -5.01 5.99
N ASP A 88 13.24 -5.40 6.78
CA ASP A 88 13.33 -6.48 7.75
C ASP A 88 12.62 -7.74 7.22
N THR A 89 13.41 -8.73 6.79
CA THR A 89 12.87 -9.96 6.19
C THR A 89 12.17 -10.88 7.18
N ASP A 90 12.27 -10.61 8.48
CA ASP A 90 11.61 -11.39 9.52
C ASP A 90 10.21 -10.83 9.87
N ILE A 91 9.83 -9.68 9.29
CA ILE A 91 8.51 -9.06 9.49
C ILE A 91 7.59 -9.39 8.32
N TYR A 92 6.43 -9.98 8.66
CA TYR A 92 5.40 -10.31 7.69
C TYR A 92 4.02 -9.88 8.19
N TYR A 93 3.24 -9.33 7.26
CA TYR A 93 1.88 -8.90 7.49
C TYR A 93 0.91 -9.71 6.63
N ASP A 94 -0.26 -10.02 7.19
CA ASP A 94 -1.26 -10.89 6.55
C ASP A 94 -2.45 -10.11 6.03
N ALA A 95 -2.85 -9.04 6.73
CA ALA A 95 -4.06 -8.31 6.38
C ALA A 95 -4.05 -6.87 6.88
N VAL A 96 -4.88 -6.06 6.23
CA VAL A 96 -5.18 -4.69 6.64
C VAL A 96 -6.68 -4.43 6.55
N ARG A 97 -7.21 -3.63 7.47
CA ARG A 97 -8.61 -3.20 7.48
C ARG A 97 -8.72 -1.72 7.84
N GLN A 98 -9.51 -0.97 7.07
CA GLN A 98 -9.88 0.39 7.47
C GLN A 98 -10.96 0.38 8.57
N ILE A 99 -10.65 1.01 9.70
CA ILE A 99 -11.58 1.10 10.85
C ILE A 99 -12.18 2.49 11.05
N SER A 100 -11.55 3.53 10.51
CA SER A 100 -12.09 4.89 10.49
C SER A 100 -11.59 5.65 9.27
N ASP A 101 -12.01 6.91 9.13
CA ASP A 101 -11.50 7.79 8.08
C ASP A 101 -10.00 8.14 8.25
N THR A 102 -9.38 7.81 9.37
CA THR A 102 -7.96 8.14 9.61
C THR A 102 -7.13 6.94 10.06
N ALA A 103 -7.76 5.81 10.42
CA ALA A 103 -7.07 4.69 11.01
C ALA A 103 -7.32 3.36 10.30
N ILE A 104 -6.27 2.55 10.30
CA ILE A 104 -6.25 1.18 9.81
C ILE A 104 -5.83 0.23 10.95
N GLU A 105 -6.32 -1.00 10.89
CA GLU A 105 -5.80 -2.13 11.64
C GLU A 105 -4.94 -2.98 10.73
N ILE A 106 -3.79 -3.39 11.23
CA ILE A 106 -2.82 -4.25 10.55
C ILE A 106 -2.70 -5.54 11.38
N THR A 107 -2.85 -6.67 10.70
CA THR A 107 -2.65 -8.00 11.28
C THR A 107 -1.31 -8.55 10.79
N ASP A 108 -0.43 -8.93 11.71
CA ASP A 108 0.83 -9.63 11.37
C ASP A 108 0.61 -11.14 11.16
N ALA A 109 1.65 -11.85 10.69
CA ALA A 109 1.58 -13.29 10.45
C ALA A 109 1.37 -14.16 11.71
N ASP A 110 1.59 -13.60 12.90
CA ASP A 110 1.29 -14.26 14.19
C ASP A 110 -0.17 -14.00 14.63
N GLY A 111 -0.92 -13.20 13.88
CA GLY A 111 -2.30 -12.82 14.18
C GLY A 111 -2.43 -11.68 15.19
N ASN A 112 -1.34 -10.99 15.53
CA ASN A 112 -1.42 -9.79 16.37
C ASN A 112 -1.99 -8.63 15.57
N ILE A 113 -2.84 -7.83 16.21
CA ILE A 113 -3.49 -6.68 15.59
C ILE A 113 -2.93 -5.40 16.20
N SER A 114 -2.51 -4.48 15.34
CA SER A 114 -2.09 -3.12 15.72
C SER A 114 -2.95 -2.08 14.99
N THR A 115 -3.16 -0.93 15.63
CA THR A 115 -3.87 0.20 15.03
C THR A 115 -2.87 1.28 14.63
N TYR A 116 -3.05 1.84 13.44
CA TYR A 116 -2.21 2.89 12.89
C TYR A 116 -3.08 4.07 12.43
N ASP A 117 -2.75 5.29 12.90
CA ASP A 117 -3.38 6.53 12.44
C ASP A 117 -2.56 7.14 11.30
N VAL A 118 -3.12 7.09 10.10
CA VAL A 118 -2.48 7.37 8.78
C VAL A 118 -2.11 8.84 8.59
N PHE A 119 -2.66 9.75 9.40
CA PHE A 119 -2.40 11.19 9.25
C PHE A 119 -1.71 11.82 10.47
N SER A 120 -1.17 10.99 11.37
CA SER A 120 -0.62 11.45 12.66
C SER A 120 0.88 11.78 12.64
N HIS A 121 1.47 11.96 11.45
CA HIS A 121 2.93 11.96 11.22
C HIS A 121 3.53 13.36 11.11
#